data_AF-A0AAI9TER5-F1
#
_entry.id   AF-A0AAI9TER5-F1
#
_cell.length_a   1.000
_cell.length_b   1.000
_cell.length_c   1.000
_cell.angle_alpha   90.00
_cell.angle_beta   90.00
_cell.angle_gamma   90.00
#
_symmetry.space_group_name_H-M   'P 1'
#
loop_
_entity.id
_entity.type
_entity.pdbx_description
1 polymer ?
#
loop_
_entity_poly.entity_id
_entity_poly.type
_entity_poly.pdbx_seq_one_letter_code
_entity_poly.pdbx_strand_id
1 'polypeptide(L)'
;MHFRNIALALSLTSLGLAAPLQSSSVASDKEDVSSIVNSAYGKYKEERDAPNEDVSSIVNSAYGKYKEERATSDEDVSSIVNSAYGKYKEERDAPNEDVSSIVNSAYGKYKEERDAPNEDVSSIVNSAYGKYKEERDAPNEDVSSIVNSAYGKYKEERATSDEDVSSIVNSAYGKYKEERDAPNEDVSSIVNSAYGKYKEERDAPNEDVSSIINSAYGKYKDTA
;
A
#
# COMPACT_ATOMS: atom_id res chain seq x y z
N MET A 1 -19.94 11.49 29.30
CA MET A 1 -20.53 11.17 27.99
C MET A 1 -20.35 12.38 27.10
N HIS A 2 -19.25 12.45 26.37
CA HIS A 2 -19.00 13.52 25.40
C HIS A 2 -19.31 12.98 24.01
N PHE A 3 -20.35 13.51 23.40
CA PHE A 3 -20.61 13.32 21.98
C PHE A 3 -19.55 14.12 21.22
N ARG A 4 -18.63 13.43 20.54
CA ARG A 4 -17.62 14.04 19.69
C ARG A 4 -18.29 14.54 18.40
N ASN A 5 -17.98 15.79 18.02
CA ASN A 5 -18.41 16.40 16.78
C ASN A 5 -17.69 15.69 15.62
N ILE A 6 -18.38 14.80 14.93
CA ILE A 6 -17.90 14.21 13.67
C ILE A 6 -18.04 15.28 12.59
N ALA A 7 -16.92 15.82 12.10
CA ALA A 7 -16.90 16.66 10.91
C ALA A 7 -17.06 15.76 9.67
N LEU A 8 -18.30 15.41 9.34
CA LEU A 8 -18.61 14.53 8.23
C LEU A 8 -18.53 15.32 6.91
N ALA A 9 -17.35 15.38 6.27
CA ALA A 9 -17.19 15.95 4.93
C ALA A 9 -17.77 15.00 3.86
N LEU A 10 -19.10 14.82 3.85
CA LEU A 10 -19.81 14.07 2.80
C LEU A 10 -19.80 14.84 1.47
N SER A 11 -18.76 14.66 0.66
CA SER A 11 -18.81 15.06 -0.76
C SER A 11 -19.60 14.02 -1.58
N LEU A 12 -20.93 13.95 -1.39
CA LEU A 12 -21.80 13.23 -2.32
C LEU A 12 -21.83 13.99 -3.65
N THR A 13 -20.92 13.66 -4.58
CA THR A 13 -21.01 14.13 -5.97
C THR A 13 -21.48 13.01 -6.89
N SER A 14 -22.41 13.41 -7.75
CA SER A 14 -23.44 12.64 -8.45
C SER A 14 -22.96 11.60 -9.46
N LEU A 15 -23.81 10.57 -9.66
CA LEU A 15 -23.88 9.77 -10.89
C LEU A 15 -23.76 10.67 -12.14
N GLY A 16 -22.71 10.48 -12.95
CA GLY A 16 -22.58 11.19 -14.22
C GLY A 16 -21.36 10.77 -15.02
N LEU A 17 -21.59 10.36 -16.27
CA LEU A 17 -20.58 10.10 -17.29
C LEU A 17 -19.56 11.25 -17.39
N ALA A 18 -18.27 10.91 -17.35
CA ALA A 18 -17.11 11.80 -17.53
C ALA A 18 -16.99 12.95 -16.51
N ALA A 19 -16.38 12.67 -15.34
CA ALA A 19 -16.03 13.71 -14.38
C ALA A 19 -14.67 14.36 -14.71
N PRO A 20 -14.50 15.69 -14.56
CA PRO A 20 -13.20 16.35 -14.58
C PRO A 20 -12.33 15.91 -13.39
N LEU A 21 -11.04 16.26 -13.40
CA LEU A 21 -10.14 16.08 -12.25
C LEU A 21 -10.82 16.56 -10.97
N GLN A 22 -11.10 15.64 -10.04
CA GLN A 22 -11.52 15.97 -8.68
C GLN A 22 -10.24 16.11 -7.85
N SER A 23 -9.99 17.34 -7.39
CA SER A 23 -8.89 17.71 -6.51
C SER A 23 -9.50 18.17 -5.19
N SER A 24 -9.21 17.48 -4.10
CA SER A 24 -9.54 17.93 -2.75
C SER A 24 -8.24 18.19 -1.99
N SER A 25 -8.15 19.37 -1.38
CA SER A 25 -7.07 19.77 -0.48
C SER A 25 -7.70 20.21 0.83
N VAL A 26 -7.27 19.64 1.95
CA VAL A 26 -7.75 19.98 3.30
C VAL A 26 -6.56 20.42 4.14
N ALA A 27 -6.71 21.53 4.87
CA ALA A 27 -5.75 22.02 5.86
C ALA A 27 -6.53 22.41 7.12
N SER A 28 -6.34 21.68 8.22
CA SER A 28 -7.03 21.89 9.51
C SER A 28 -6.19 21.35 10.68
N ASP A 29 -6.39 21.87 11.90
CA ASP A 29 -5.49 21.67 13.06
C ASP A 29 -5.78 20.39 13.90
N LYS A 30 -6.81 19.60 13.55
CA LYS A 30 -7.10 18.23 14.01
C LYS A 30 -8.50 17.82 13.51
N GLU A 31 -8.59 16.88 12.55
CA GLU A 31 -9.87 16.34 12.08
C GLU A 31 -9.81 14.83 11.81
N ASP A 32 -10.91 14.13 12.16
CA ASP A 32 -11.20 12.80 11.62
C ASP A 32 -11.76 13.01 10.21
N VAL A 33 -10.97 12.71 9.17
CA VAL A 33 -11.36 12.95 7.78
C VAL A 33 -11.81 11.65 7.14
N SER A 34 -13.05 11.63 6.63
CA SER A 34 -13.56 10.50 5.85
C SER A 34 -14.02 10.94 4.46
N SER A 35 -13.53 10.26 3.42
CA SER A 35 -13.89 10.51 2.03
C SER A 35 -14.37 9.24 1.33
N ILE A 36 -15.42 9.37 0.50
CA ILE A 36 -15.90 8.29 -0.36
C ILE A 36 -16.07 8.83 -1.78
N VAL A 37 -15.33 8.25 -2.72
CA VAL A 37 -15.31 8.64 -4.13
C VAL A 37 -15.83 7.49 -4.97
N ASN A 38 -16.87 7.73 -5.76
CA ASN A 38 -17.42 6.76 -6.70
C ASN A 38 -17.42 7.33 -8.11
N SER A 39 -16.71 6.69 -9.04
CA SER A 39 -16.67 7.17 -10.43
C SER A 39 -16.56 6.04 -11.46
N ALA A 40 -17.37 6.08 -12.51
CA ALA A 40 -17.21 5.14 -13.62
C ALA A 40 -15.87 5.35 -14.36
N TYR A 41 -15.49 6.61 -14.57
CA TYR A 41 -14.25 7.02 -15.25
C TYR A 41 -13.70 8.28 -14.60
N GLY A 42 -12.43 8.30 -14.18
CA GLY A 42 -11.89 9.51 -13.57
C GLY A 42 -10.40 9.51 -13.25
N LYS A 43 -9.89 10.71 -12.98
CA LYS A 43 -8.64 10.91 -12.26
C LYS A 43 -8.97 11.62 -10.95
N TYR A 44 -8.47 11.09 -9.85
CA TYR A 44 -8.60 11.69 -8.54
C TYR A 44 -7.21 12.00 -8.00
N LYS A 45 -7.06 13.19 -7.43
CA LYS A 45 -5.88 13.58 -6.67
C LYS A 45 -6.31 14.10 -5.31
N GLU A 46 -5.71 13.58 -4.25
CA GLU A 46 -5.84 14.07 -2.89
C GLU A 46 -4.47 14.46 -2.37
N GLU A 47 -4.39 15.67 -1.82
CA GLU A 47 -3.20 16.23 -1.19
C GLU A 47 -3.59 16.66 0.23
N ARG A 48 -2.84 16.20 1.24
CA ARG A 48 -3.00 16.63 2.63
C ARG A 48 -1.68 17.10 3.25
N ASP A 49 -1.80 18.15 4.05
CA ASP A 49 -0.72 18.77 4.84
C ASP A 49 -1.35 19.34 6.11
N ALA A 50 -1.53 18.49 7.12
CA ALA A 50 -2.17 18.80 8.38
C ALA A 50 -1.60 17.94 9.54
N PRO A 51 -1.36 18.51 10.72
CA PRO A 51 -0.80 17.75 11.85
C PRO A 51 -1.89 16.95 12.60
N ASN A 52 -1.60 15.68 12.92
CA ASN A 52 -2.45 14.80 13.75
C ASN A 52 -3.85 14.55 13.16
N GLU A 53 -3.98 13.57 12.25
CA GLU A 53 -5.25 13.21 11.61
C GLU A 53 -5.55 11.70 11.66
N ASP A 54 -6.83 11.36 11.90
CA ASP A 54 -7.35 10.02 11.62
C ASP A 54 -8.04 10.08 10.26
N VAL A 55 -7.58 9.29 9.30
CA VAL A 55 -7.99 9.47 7.92
C VAL A 55 -8.49 8.16 7.31
N SER A 56 -9.70 8.22 6.74
CA SER A 56 -10.34 7.08 6.08
C SER A 56 -10.80 7.43 4.67
N SER A 57 -10.23 6.81 3.64
CA SER A 57 -10.64 7.02 2.24
C SER A 57 -11.17 5.73 1.59
N ILE A 58 -12.28 5.85 0.85
CA ILE A 58 -12.82 4.76 0.02
C ILE A 58 -12.99 5.24 -1.41
N VAL A 59 -12.35 4.55 -2.34
CA VAL A 59 -12.35 4.92 -3.76
C VAL A 59 -12.84 3.74 -4.58
N ASN A 60 -13.97 3.91 -5.27
CA ASN A 60 -14.49 2.93 -6.21
C ASN A 60 -14.48 3.49 -7.63
N SER A 61 -13.79 2.80 -8.55
CA SER A 61 -13.83 3.20 -9.96
C SER A 61 -13.79 2.07 -10.96
N ALA A 62 -14.65 2.10 -11.99
CA ALA A 62 -14.52 1.14 -13.08
C ALA A 62 -13.22 1.39 -13.90
N TYR A 63 -12.89 2.64 -14.18
CA TYR A 63 -11.66 3.03 -14.91
C TYR A 63 -11.04 4.28 -14.31
N GLY A 64 -9.93 4.14 -13.58
CA GLY A 64 -9.43 5.20 -12.71
C GLY A 64 -7.93 5.40 -12.71
N LYS A 65 -7.50 6.63 -12.45
CA LYS A 65 -6.20 6.89 -11.81
C LYS A 65 -6.43 7.61 -10.50
N TYR A 66 -5.81 7.10 -9.44
CA TYR A 66 -5.82 7.72 -8.13
C TYR A 66 -4.40 8.08 -7.76
N LYS A 67 -4.21 9.30 -7.25
CA LYS A 67 -2.98 9.73 -6.60
C LYS A 67 -3.32 10.32 -5.24
N GLU A 68 -2.62 9.87 -4.23
CA GLU A 68 -2.65 10.44 -2.88
C GLU A 68 -1.24 10.84 -2.48
N GLU A 69 -1.12 12.06 -1.97
CA GLU A 69 0.11 12.66 -1.46
C GLU A 69 -0.20 13.18 -0.05
N ARG A 70 0.61 12.77 0.93
CA ARG A 70 0.47 13.22 2.32
C ARG A 70 1.83 13.62 2.89
N ALA A 71 1.83 14.72 3.63
CA ALA A 71 2.99 15.21 4.36
C ALA A 71 2.56 15.73 5.73
N THR A 72 2.49 14.85 6.74
CA THR A 72 1.87 15.14 8.04
C THR A 72 2.73 14.59 9.19
N SER A 73 2.30 14.67 10.46
CA SER A 73 3.23 14.48 11.62
C SER A 73 2.90 13.35 12.58
N ASP A 74 1.67 12.86 12.57
CA ASP A 74 1.18 11.71 13.34
C ASP A 74 -0.17 11.32 12.67
N GLU A 75 -0.34 10.11 12.12
CA GLU A 75 -1.59 9.71 11.47
C GLU A 75 -1.97 8.24 11.68
N ASP A 76 -3.28 8.01 11.82
CA ASP A 76 -3.91 6.70 11.58
C ASP A 76 -4.58 6.73 10.21
N VAL A 77 -4.08 5.97 9.25
CA VAL A 77 -4.57 6.01 7.86
C VAL A 77 -5.18 4.69 7.43
N SER A 78 -6.43 4.74 6.99
CA SER A 78 -7.10 3.63 6.32
C SER A 78 -7.53 4.01 4.90
N SER A 79 -7.07 3.26 3.90
CA SER A 79 -7.49 3.44 2.51
C SER A 79 -8.05 2.15 1.91
N ILE A 80 -9.18 2.26 1.19
CA ILE A 80 -9.78 1.16 0.44
C ILE A 80 -9.98 1.59 -1.01
N VAL A 81 -9.37 0.85 -1.93
CA VAL A 81 -9.40 1.15 -3.36
C VAL A 81 -9.93 -0.05 -4.12
N ASN A 82 -11.08 0.13 -4.77
CA ASN A 82 -11.64 -0.88 -5.65
C ASN A 82 -11.65 -0.37 -7.10
N SER A 83 -11.02 -1.09 -8.01
CA SER A 83 -11.08 -0.72 -9.42
C SER A 83 -11.11 -1.87 -10.42
N ALA A 84 -11.99 -1.81 -11.42
CA ALA A 84 -11.93 -2.78 -12.52
C ALA A 84 -10.66 -2.57 -13.36
N TYR A 85 -10.32 -1.34 -13.72
CA TYR A 85 -9.11 -0.97 -14.46
C TYR A 85 -8.46 0.28 -13.87
N GLY A 86 -7.35 0.14 -13.14
CA GLY A 86 -6.84 1.20 -12.27
C GLY A 86 -5.34 1.45 -12.34
N LYS A 87 -4.93 2.69 -12.06
CA LYS A 87 -3.61 2.95 -11.47
C LYS A 87 -3.80 3.65 -10.15
N TYR A 88 -3.12 3.18 -9.12
CA TYR A 88 -3.06 3.81 -7.82
C TYR A 88 -1.61 4.19 -7.55
N LYS A 89 -1.40 5.43 -7.09
CA LYS A 89 -0.15 5.87 -6.53
C LYS A 89 -0.42 6.51 -5.17
N GLU A 90 0.35 6.12 -4.19
CA GLU A 90 0.39 6.72 -2.87
C GLU A 90 1.83 7.11 -2.56
N GLU A 91 1.99 8.35 -2.08
CA GLU A 91 3.24 8.94 -1.63
C GLU A 91 2.98 9.50 -0.24
N ARG A 92 3.78 9.10 0.75
CA ARG A 92 3.69 9.61 2.12
C ARG A 92 5.06 9.98 2.67
N ASP A 93 5.07 11.06 3.42
CA ASP A 93 6.23 11.62 4.11
C ASP A 93 5.77 12.15 5.47
N ALA A 94 5.71 11.28 6.49
CA ALA A 94 5.26 11.63 7.82
C ALA A 94 5.96 10.83 8.92
N PRO A 95 6.37 11.44 10.04
CA PRO A 95 6.78 10.69 11.22
C PRO A 95 5.58 10.03 11.94
N ASN A 96 5.78 8.83 12.47
CA ASN A 96 4.81 8.06 13.27
C ASN A 96 3.46 7.84 12.57
N GLU A 97 3.37 6.81 11.73
CA GLU A 97 2.12 6.43 11.06
C GLU A 97 1.69 4.98 11.37
N ASP A 98 0.39 4.80 11.64
CA ASP A 98 -0.27 3.51 11.55
C ASP A 98 -1.06 3.45 10.24
N VAL A 99 -0.71 2.51 9.37
CA VAL A 99 -1.23 2.48 8.01
C VAL A 99 -1.89 1.16 7.66
N SER A 100 -3.13 1.25 7.19
CA SER A 100 -3.86 0.13 6.60
C SER A 100 -4.36 0.44 5.19
N SER A 101 -3.90 -0.32 4.19
CA SER A 101 -4.36 -0.18 2.80
C SER A 101 -4.96 -1.48 2.27
N ILE A 102 -6.11 -1.38 1.59
CA ILE A 102 -6.76 -2.49 0.89
C ILE A 102 -6.99 -2.10 -0.56
N VAL A 103 -6.43 -2.88 -1.48
CA VAL A 103 -6.52 -2.63 -2.92
C VAL A 103 -7.07 -3.85 -3.63
N ASN A 104 -8.23 -3.70 -4.24
CA ASN A 104 -8.83 -4.72 -5.09
C ASN A 104 -8.89 -4.24 -6.53
N SER A 105 -8.27 -4.98 -7.47
CA SER A 105 -8.38 -4.63 -8.88
C SER A 105 -8.45 -5.78 -9.87
N ALA A 106 -9.36 -5.72 -10.84
CA ALA A 106 -9.35 -6.67 -11.94
C ALA A 106 -8.13 -6.46 -12.86
N TYR A 107 -7.80 -5.21 -13.20
CA TYR A 107 -6.65 -4.83 -14.01
C TYR A 107 -5.97 -3.58 -13.47
N GLY A 108 -4.75 -3.65 -12.95
CA GLY A 108 -4.15 -2.43 -12.43
C GLY A 108 -2.66 -2.40 -12.15
N LYS A 109 -2.22 -1.20 -11.79
CA LYS A 109 -0.90 -0.96 -11.22
C LYS A 109 -1.07 -0.25 -9.89
N TYR A 110 -0.43 -0.75 -8.86
CA TYR A 110 -0.31 -0.11 -7.58
C TYR A 110 1.15 0.29 -7.38
N LYS A 111 1.36 1.52 -6.91
CA LYS A 111 2.65 1.98 -6.45
C LYS A 111 2.46 2.69 -5.11
N GLU A 112 3.28 2.31 -4.16
CA GLU A 112 3.38 2.95 -2.86
C GLU A 112 4.83 3.33 -2.62
N GLU A 113 5.03 4.57 -2.19
CA GLU A 113 6.30 5.17 -1.81
C GLU A 113 6.11 5.78 -0.43
N ARG A 114 6.94 5.39 0.54
CA ARG A 114 6.93 5.96 1.89
C ARG A 114 8.32 6.31 2.36
N ASP A 115 8.43 7.42 3.07
CA ASP A 115 9.65 7.94 3.67
C ASP A 115 9.30 8.50 5.05
N ALA A 116 9.49 7.69 6.11
CA ALA A 116 8.85 7.95 7.40
C ALA A 116 9.50 7.20 8.57
N PRO A 117 9.85 7.86 9.69
CA PRO A 117 10.35 7.17 10.88
C PRO A 117 9.21 6.60 11.74
N ASN A 118 9.39 5.35 12.24
CA ASN A 118 8.45 4.59 13.07
C ASN A 118 7.07 4.37 12.40
N GLU A 119 6.97 3.37 11.53
CA GLU A 119 5.69 3.01 10.91
C GLU A 119 5.22 1.59 11.28
N ASP A 120 3.91 1.45 11.51
CA ASP A 120 3.22 0.16 11.49
C ASP A 120 2.41 0.06 10.19
N VAL A 121 2.79 -0.88 9.32
CA VAL A 121 2.24 -0.97 7.97
C VAL A 121 1.51 -2.28 7.72
N SER A 122 0.24 -2.19 7.33
CA SER A 122 -0.55 -3.31 6.85
C SER A 122 -1.11 -3.07 5.45
N SER A 123 -0.74 -3.90 4.48
CA SER A 123 -1.26 -3.81 3.11
C SER A 123 -1.87 -5.12 2.62
N ILE A 124 -3.02 -5.03 1.97
CA ILE A 124 -3.68 -6.16 1.31
C ILE A 124 -3.97 -5.81 -0.14
N VAL A 125 -3.38 -6.56 -1.07
CA VAL A 125 -3.58 -6.37 -2.51
C VAL A 125 -4.12 -7.63 -3.17
N ASN A 126 -5.31 -7.50 -3.77
CA ASN A 126 -5.92 -8.54 -4.58
C ASN A 126 -6.05 -8.08 -6.03
N SER A 127 -5.45 -8.83 -6.96
CA SER A 127 -5.61 -8.51 -8.39
C SER A 127 -5.66 -9.68 -9.35
N ALA A 128 -6.61 -9.66 -10.29
CA ALA A 128 -6.59 -10.64 -11.39
C ALA A 128 -5.40 -10.39 -12.33
N TYR A 129 -5.17 -9.14 -12.73
CA TYR A 129 -4.05 -8.72 -13.60
C TYR A 129 -3.36 -7.48 -13.04
N GLY A 130 -2.21 -7.67 -12.38
CA GLY A 130 -1.63 -6.63 -11.54
C GLY A 130 -0.13 -6.41 -11.69
N LYS A 131 0.30 -5.19 -11.42
CA LYS A 131 1.66 -4.92 -10.94
C LYS A 131 1.58 -4.19 -9.62
N TYR A 132 2.31 -4.66 -8.64
CA TYR A 132 2.50 -4.01 -7.36
C TYR A 132 3.96 -3.60 -7.24
N LYS A 133 4.18 -2.36 -6.79
CA LYS A 133 5.49 -1.88 -6.38
C LYS A 133 5.34 -1.15 -5.05
N GLU A 134 6.18 -1.51 -4.11
CA GLU A 134 6.34 -0.83 -2.83
C GLU A 134 7.81 -0.45 -2.64
N GLU A 135 8.04 0.78 -2.22
CA GLU A 135 9.34 1.36 -1.87
C GLU A 135 9.19 2.02 -0.51
N ARG A 136 10.01 1.62 0.46
CA ARG A 136 10.04 2.24 1.78
C ARG A 136 11.46 2.57 2.22
N ASP A 137 11.60 3.71 2.88
CA ASP A 137 12.84 4.22 3.46
C ASP A 137 12.54 4.78 4.85
N ALA A 138 12.95 4.07 5.90
CA ALA A 138 12.46 4.35 7.26
C ALA A 138 13.33 3.73 8.36
N PRO A 139 13.63 4.46 9.46
CA PRO A 139 14.12 3.84 10.68
C PRO A 139 12.94 3.30 11.53
N ASN A 140 13.02 2.02 11.91
CA ASN A 140 12.02 1.25 12.66
C ASN A 140 10.69 1.07 11.91
N GLU A 141 10.45 -0.10 11.34
CA GLU A 141 9.15 -0.45 10.76
C GLU A 141 8.68 -1.85 11.19
N ASP A 142 7.38 -1.97 11.48
CA ASP A 142 6.69 -3.24 11.54
C ASP A 142 5.79 -3.39 10.30
N VAL A 143 6.02 -4.42 9.51
CA VAL A 143 5.44 -4.54 8.18
C VAL A 143 4.70 -5.85 7.99
N SER A 144 3.45 -5.76 7.55
CA SER A 144 2.63 -6.91 7.17
C SER A 144 1.99 -6.72 5.80
N SER A 145 2.40 -7.50 4.79
CA SER A 145 1.84 -7.45 3.44
C SER A 145 1.21 -8.77 3.00
N ILE A 146 0.04 -8.69 2.37
CA ILE A 146 -0.63 -9.83 1.74
C ILE A 146 -0.95 -9.50 0.29
N VAL A 147 -0.38 -10.27 -0.64
CA VAL A 147 -0.64 -10.11 -2.07
C VAL A 147 -1.18 -11.37 -2.70
N ASN A 148 -2.38 -11.27 -3.27
CA ASN A 148 -3.01 -12.34 -4.04
C ASN A 148 -3.17 -11.90 -5.50
N SER A 149 -2.61 -12.68 -6.43
CA SER A 149 -2.80 -12.40 -7.85
C SER A 149 -2.89 -13.60 -8.77
N ALA A 150 -3.86 -13.59 -9.70
CA ALA A 150 -3.87 -14.60 -10.76
C ALA A 150 -2.67 -14.42 -11.72
N TYR A 151 -2.44 -13.19 -12.18
CA TYR A 151 -1.33 -12.82 -13.06
C TYR A 151 -0.67 -11.53 -12.57
N GLY A 152 0.53 -11.66 -11.99
CA GLY A 152 1.10 -10.59 -11.20
C GLY A 152 2.60 -10.36 -11.39
N LYS A 153 3.03 -9.11 -11.18
CA LYS A 153 4.39 -8.83 -10.75
C LYS A 153 4.34 -8.07 -9.43
N TYR A 154 5.09 -8.54 -8.47
CA TYR A 154 5.32 -7.88 -7.20
C TYR A 154 6.79 -7.47 -7.12
N LYS A 155 7.01 -6.23 -6.70
CA LYS A 155 8.34 -5.74 -6.34
C LYS A 155 8.23 -4.98 -5.03
N GLU A 156 9.13 -5.31 -4.12
CA GLU A 156 9.32 -4.60 -2.86
C GLU A 156 10.79 -4.25 -2.72
N GLU A 157 11.03 -3.00 -2.33
CA GLU A 157 12.34 -2.42 -2.04
C GLU A 157 12.24 -1.74 -0.68
N ARG A 158 13.09 -2.13 0.26
CA ARG A 158 13.14 -1.52 1.59
C ARG A 158 14.58 -1.19 1.96
N ALA A 159 14.77 -0.01 2.55
CA ALA A 159 16.04 0.45 3.09
C ALA A 159 15.77 1.01 4.49
N THR A 160 16.02 0.21 5.52
CA THR A 160 15.54 0.48 6.89
C THR A 160 16.63 0.16 7.92
N SER A 161 16.50 0.63 9.16
CA SER A 161 17.55 0.42 10.21
C SER A 161 17.27 -0.77 11.14
N ASP A 162 16.01 -0.97 11.50
CA ASP A 162 15.50 -2.05 12.35
C ASP A 162 14.10 -2.39 11.81
N GLU A 163 13.81 -3.66 11.53
CA GLU A 163 12.55 -4.02 10.84
C GLU A 163 12.03 -5.43 11.22
N ASP A 164 10.72 -5.52 11.49
CA ASP A 164 9.99 -6.78 11.60
C ASP A 164 9.07 -6.95 10.36
N VAL A 165 9.35 -7.97 9.56
CA VAL A 165 8.67 -8.18 8.27
C VAL A 165 7.86 -9.46 8.24
N SER A 166 6.58 -9.33 7.87
CA SER A 166 5.74 -10.45 7.45
C SER A 166 5.17 -10.25 6.05
N SER A 167 5.44 -11.16 5.13
CA SER A 167 4.88 -11.12 3.78
C SER A 167 4.25 -12.45 3.36
N ILE A 168 3.06 -12.37 2.75
CA ILE A 168 2.37 -13.52 2.17
C ILE A 168 2.03 -13.22 0.72
N VAL A 169 2.58 -14.00 -0.21
CA VAL A 169 2.31 -13.86 -1.64
C VAL A 169 1.75 -15.14 -2.23
N ASN A 170 0.53 -15.05 -2.78
CA ASN A 170 -0.10 -16.11 -3.53
C ASN A 170 -0.26 -15.70 -5.00
N SER A 171 0.31 -16.48 -5.91
CA SER A 171 0.12 -16.21 -7.33
C SER A 171 0.01 -17.45 -8.23
N ALA A 172 -1.01 -17.49 -9.09
CA ALA A 172 -1.08 -18.55 -10.10
C ALA A 172 0.07 -18.41 -11.12
N TYR A 173 0.29 -17.19 -11.62
CA TYR A 173 1.36 -16.84 -12.56
C TYR A 173 2.05 -15.54 -12.15
N GLY A 174 3.25 -15.63 -11.60
CA GLY A 174 3.84 -14.51 -10.85
C GLY A 174 5.33 -14.29 -11.07
N LYS A 175 5.75 -13.03 -10.89
CA LYS A 175 7.13 -12.74 -10.51
C LYS A 175 7.12 -11.95 -9.21
N TYR A 176 7.91 -12.39 -8.26
CA TYR A 176 8.16 -11.71 -7.00
C TYR A 176 9.64 -11.32 -6.94
N LYS A 177 9.87 -10.08 -6.51
CA LYS A 177 11.20 -9.59 -6.18
C LYS A 177 11.12 -8.80 -4.89
N GLU A 178 11.96 -9.15 -3.94
CA GLU A 178 12.17 -8.40 -2.70
C GLU A 178 13.66 -8.04 -2.62
N GLU A 179 13.93 -6.78 -2.30
CA GLU A 179 15.26 -6.21 -2.10
C GLU A 179 15.25 -5.49 -0.76
N ARG A 180 16.17 -5.85 0.13
CA ARG A 180 16.27 -5.28 1.48
C ARG A 180 17.70 -4.92 1.82
N ASP A 181 17.85 -3.78 2.47
CA ASP A 181 19.11 -3.24 2.96
C ASP A 181 18.86 -2.74 4.38
N ALA A 182 19.14 -3.58 5.38
CA ALA A 182 18.84 -3.29 6.78
C ALA A 182 19.89 -3.86 7.76
N PRO A 183 20.38 -3.10 8.76
CA PRO A 183 21.32 -3.57 9.78
C PRO A 183 20.80 -4.71 10.66
N ASN A 184 19.53 -4.67 11.08
CA ASN A 184 18.88 -5.66 11.93
C ASN A 184 17.47 -5.97 11.37
N GLU A 185 17.19 -7.23 11.05
CA GLU A 185 15.91 -7.63 10.46
C GLU A 185 15.39 -8.98 11.00
N ASP A 186 14.11 -9.02 11.40
CA ASP A 186 13.36 -10.26 11.64
C ASP A 186 12.36 -10.48 10.49
N VAL A 187 12.50 -11.57 9.76
CA VAL A 187 11.74 -11.81 8.53
C VAL A 187 10.95 -13.09 8.56
N SER A 188 9.67 -12.99 8.19
CA SER A 188 8.82 -14.12 7.84
C SER A 188 8.17 -13.95 6.47
N SER A 189 8.47 -14.84 5.52
CA SER A 189 7.85 -14.82 4.20
C SER A 189 7.20 -16.16 3.82
N ILE A 190 6.01 -16.08 3.22
CA ILE A 190 5.30 -17.24 2.66
C ILE A 190 4.97 -16.96 1.21
N VAL A 191 5.50 -17.77 0.29
CA VAL A 191 5.19 -17.65 -1.13
C VAL A 191 4.60 -18.94 -1.69
N ASN A 192 3.39 -18.84 -2.24
CA ASN A 192 2.75 -19.92 -2.97
C ASN A 192 2.58 -19.53 -4.44
N SER A 193 3.15 -20.32 -5.36
CA SER A 193 2.92 -20.09 -6.78
C SER A 193 2.85 -21.34 -7.64
N ALA A 194 1.83 -21.43 -8.49
CA ALA A 194 1.76 -22.51 -9.47
C ALA A 194 2.87 -22.38 -10.53
N TYR A 195 3.05 -21.18 -11.10
CA TYR A 195 4.08 -20.86 -12.08
C TYR A 195 4.71 -19.51 -11.78
N GLY A 196 5.94 -19.50 -11.25
CA GLY A 196 6.51 -18.22 -10.85
C GLY A 196 8.03 -18.15 -10.78
N LYS A 197 8.52 -16.92 -10.65
CA LYS A 197 9.91 -16.67 -10.27
C LYS A 197 9.91 -15.84 -9.01
N TYR A 198 10.64 -16.30 -8.01
CA TYR A 198 10.91 -15.57 -6.79
C TYR A 198 12.39 -15.22 -6.76
N LYS A 199 12.68 -13.98 -6.40
CA LYS A 199 14.02 -13.50 -6.14
C LYS A 199 14.01 -12.67 -4.87
N GLU A 200 14.93 -12.96 -3.99
CA GLU A 200 15.18 -12.19 -2.79
C GLU A 200 16.66 -11.83 -2.76
N GLU A 201 16.91 -10.57 -2.42
CA GLU A 201 18.22 -9.98 -2.25
C GLU A 201 18.21 -9.22 -0.93
N ARG A 202 19.14 -9.57 -0.04
CA ARG A 202 19.31 -8.94 1.26
C ARG A 202 20.75 -8.47 1.42
N ASP A 203 20.95 -7.38 2.13
CA ASP A 203 22.27 -6.90 2.58
C ASP A 203 22.13 -6.48 4.04
N ALA A 204 22.42 -7.42 4.95
CA ALA A 204 22.24 -7.21 6.38
C ALA A 204 23.29 -7.98 7.22
N PRO A 205 23.90 -7.34 8.22
CA PRO A 205 24.86 -7.97 9.10
C PRO A 205 24.23 -8.84 10.21
N ASN A 206 22.97 -8.58 10.63
CA ASN A 206 22.24 -9.35 11.65
C ASN A 206 20.80 -9.64 11.17
N GLU A 207 20.48 -10.91 10.86
CA GLU A 207 19.12 -11.29 10.44
C GLU A 207 18.64 -12.57 11.14
N ASP A 208 17.34 -12.61 11.47
CA ASP A 208 16.60 -13.85 11.72
C ASP A 208 15.53 -14.05 10.62
N VAL A 209 15.83 -14.90 9.64
CA VAL A 209 14.96 -15.12 8.45
C VAL A 209 14.28 -16.48 8.47
N SER A 210 12.97 -16.48 8.22
CA SER A 210 12.14 -17.67 8.02
C SER A 210 11.31 -17.56 6.75
N SER A 211 11.52 -18.47 5.80
CA SER A 211 10.83 -18.44 4.51
C SER A 211 10.23 -19.80 4.12
N ILE A 212 8.97 -19.79 3.67
CA ILE A 212 8.25 -20.97 3.17
C ILE A 212 7.85 -20.74 1.73
N ILE A 213 8.34 -21.60 0.82
CA ILE A 213 8.11 -21.45 -0.61
C ILE A 213 7.55 -22.72 -1.21
N ASN A 214 6.29 -22.64 -1.66
CA ASN A 214 5.62 -23.71 -2.36
C ASN A 214 5.47 -23.34 -3.83
N SER A 215 6.09 -24.11 -4.72
CA SER A 215 5.88 -23.95 -6.16
C SER A 215 5.75 -25.25 -6.92
N ALA A 216 4.76 -25.31 -7.81
CA ALA A 216 4.58 -26.44 -8.71
C ALA A 216 5.56 -26.37 -9.89
N TYR A 217 5.77 -25.19 -10.48
CA TYR A 217 6.59 -24.98 -11.67
C TYR A 217 7.34 -23.64 -11.65
N GLY A 218 8.10 -23.38 -10.59
CA GLY A 218 8.78 -22.11 -10.37
C GLY A 218 10.29 -22.19 -10.20
N LYS A 219 10.91 -21.01 -10.08
CA LYS A 219 12.32 -20.87 -9.68
C LYS A 219 12.42 -19.94 -8.48
N TYR A 220 13.29 -20.30 -7.56
CA TYR A 220 13.67 -19.51 -6.39
C TYR A 220 15.14 -19.13 -6.49
N LYS A 221 15.48 -17.89 -6.12
CA LYS A 221 16.85 -17.43 -5.93
C LYS A 221 16.89 -16.53 -4.71
N ASP A 222 17.69 -16.94 -3.73
CA ASP A 222 18.05 -16.12 -2.58
C ASP A 222 19.48 -15.59 -2.76
N THR A 223 19.74 -14.39 -2.28
CA THR A 223 21.06 -13.76 -2.29
C THR A 223 21.17 -12.91 -1.04
N ALA A 224 22.08 -13.26 -0.14
CA ALA A 224 22.51 -12.46 0.99
C ALA A 224 24.00 -12.13 0.81
#